data_AF-A0AAN6C0N0-F1
#
_entry.id   AF-A0AAN6C0N0-F1
#
_cell.length_a   1.000
_cell.length_b   1.000
_cell.length_c   1.000
_cell.angle_alpha   90.00
_cell.angle_beta   90.00
_cell.angle_gamma   90.00
#
_symmetry.space_group_name_H-M   'P 1'
#
loop_
_entity.id
_entity.type
_entity.pdbx_description
1 polymer ?
#
loop_
_entity_poly.entity_id
_entity_poly.type
_entity_poly.pdbx_seq_one_letter_code
_entity_poly.pdbx_strand_id
1 'polypeptide(L)'
;MTRQKVYSRSEIDTMGVELSSKAILRKFLSPGMVFDPPPYSTRQLRDILTTNNHEPNDELARIRTTVQARVCNAFADNQPIYGIPVRMDLNLWQRPKGRLCLPEIVRNAVIGHFYTQRGMEKPATRRIPAEQTECQFTIVPYLGVDNVENPPTESFDHFNMSLPQMEEIGMDVERLAETIGDALAIFVFKSGYNYYGDFSFSNVPEAIDEPNRSWTIGLCVSHLPSAVMQRQPGLPFGNGDEERMAKAMEQQVPSPVRSIHLWKAFKTAFIARGKKYHSAVPDITPEEMMPGFEKIYCSSASDEGVGKRGASVKTEVN
;
A
#
# COMPACT_ATOMS: atom_id res chain seq x y z
N MET A 1 -6.80 -25.71 1.41
CA MET A 1 -6.85 -24.66 0.38
C MET A 1 -6.58 -25.30 -0.96
N THR A 2 -7.39 -25.02 -1.98
CA THR A 2 -7.16 -25.48 -3.36
C THR A 2 -5.92 -24.78 -3.89
N ARG A 3 -4.97 -25.51 -4.50
CA ARG A 3 -3.78 -24.88 -5.10
C ARG A 3 -4.23 -23.96 -6.23
N GLN A 4 -3.89 -22.67 -6.14
CA GLN A 4 -4.12 -21.72 -7.23
C GLN A 4 -3.29 -22.14 -8.44
N LYS A 5 -3.85 -22.00 -9.65
CA LYS A 5 -3.11 -22.22 -10.89
C LYS A 5 -1.98 -21.20 -11.00
N VAL A 6 -0.76 -21.68 -11.22
CA VAL A 6 0.39 -20.83 -11.58
C VAL A 6 0.34 -20.59 -13.09
N TYR A 7 0.26 -19.34 -13.51
CA TYR A 7 0.22 -18.95 -14.92
C TYR A 7 1.63 -18.73 -15.47
N SER A 8 1.92 -19.40 -16.58
CA SER A 8 3.18 -19.24 -17.29
C SER A 8 3.30 -17.88 -17.97
N ARG A 9 4.53 -17.48 -18.31
CA ARG A 9 4.76 -16.22 -19.02
C ARG A 9 4.00 -16.13 -20.34
N SER A 10 3.98 -17.21 -21.12
CA SER A 10 3.22 -17.28 -22.37
C SER A 10 1.73 -17.08 -22.15
N GLU A 11 1.16 -17.65 -21.07
CA GLU A 11 -0.26 -17.44 -20.76
C GLU A 11 -0.55 -15.99 -20.37
N ILE A 12 0.37 -15.34 -19.63
CA ILE A 12 0.24 -13.92 -19.32
C ILE A 12 0.28 -13.07 -20.59
N ASP A 13 1.23 -13.34 -21.49
CA ASP A 13 1.35 -12.58 -22.74
C ASP A 13 0.10 -12.77 -23.63
N THR A 14 -0.45 -13.99 -23.70
CA THR A 14 -1.72 -14.28 -24.38
C THR A 14 -2.90 -13.49 -23.78
N MET A 15 -2.96 -13.33 -22.46
CA MET A 15 -4.01 -12.52 -21.83
C MET A 15 -4.00 -11.06 -22.29
N GLY A 16 -2.84 -10.51 -22.65
CA GLY A 16 -2.72 -9.15 -23.17
C GLY A 16 -3.45 -8.95 -24.51
N VAL A 17 -3.68 -10.04 -25.25
CA VAL A 17 -4.40 -10.05 -26.53
C VAL A 17 -5.88 -10.38 -26.33
N GLU A 18 -6.20 -11.30 -25.41
CA GLU A 18 -7.55 -11.84 -25.25
C GLU A 18 -8.43 -11.03 -24.28
N LEU A 19 -7.83 -10.38 -23.28
CA LEU A 19 -8.57 -9.70 -22.21
C LEU A 19 -8.55 -8.18 -22.39
N SER A 20 -9.64 -7.53 -21.98
CA SER A 20 -9.65 -6.07 -21.89
C SER A 20 -8.73 -5.58 -20.75
N SER A 21 -8.23 -4.34 -20.87
CA SER A 21 -7.43 -3.70 -19.81
C SER A 21 -8.10 -3.78 -18.43
N LYS A 22 -9.41 -3.53 -18.38
CA LYS A 22 -10.21 -3.65 -17.15
C LYS A 22 -10.20 -5.07 -16.57
N ALA A 23 -10.36 -6.09 -17.42
CA ALA A 23 -10.34 -7.49 -16.99
C ALA A 23 -8.96 -7.93 -16.49
N ILE A 24 -7.88 -7.46 -17.13
CA ILE A 24 -6.51 -7.66 -16.69
C ILE A 24 -6.33 -7.06 -15.28
N LEU A 25 -6.66 -5.78 -15.10
CA LEU A 25 -6.52 -5.11 -13.80
C LEU A 25 -7.29 -5.84 -12.70
N ARG A 26 -8.55 -6.21 -12.97
CA ARG A 26 -9.37 -7.00 -12.05
C ARG A 26 -8.72 -8.32 -11.66
N LYS A 27 -8.18 -9.05 -12.64
CA LYS A 27 -7.59 -10.38 -12.44
C LYS A 27 -6.28 -10.32 -11.65
N PHE A 28 -5.51 -9.26 -11.82
CA PHE A 28 -4.22 -9.08 -11.17
C PHE A 28 -4.32 -8.41 -9.79
N LEU A 29 -5.30 -7.51 -9.57
CA LEU A 29 -5.44 -6.74 -8.33
C LEU A 29 -6.48 -7.31 -7.33
N SER A 30 -7.23 -8.35 -7.69
CA SER A 30 -8.18 -9.04 -6.81
C SER A 30 -7.79 -10.50 -6.58
N PRO A 31 -7.86 -10.96 -5.32
CA PRO A 31 -6.79 -11.64 -4.53
C PRO A 31 -5.41 -11.96 -5.15
N GLY A 32 -5.04 -11.35 -6.27
CA GLY A 32 -3.78 -11.62 -6.95
C GLY A 32 -3.80 -12.95 -7.72
N MET A 33 -3.47 -12.88 -9.01
CA MET A 33 -3.19 -14.08 -9.80
C MET A 33 -1.78 -14.59 -9.47
N VAL A 34 -1.62 -15.92 -9.38
CA VAL A 34 -0.30 -16.55 -9.19
C VAL A 34 0.36 -16.81 -10.55
N PHE A 35 1.61 -16.44 -10.74
CA PHE A 35 2.34 -16.56 -12.00
C PHE A 35 3.80 -16.95 -11.80
N ASP A 36 4.43 -17.43 -12.88
CA ASP A 36 5.86 -17.70 -12.93
C ASP A 36 6.66 -16.42 -12.64
N PRO A 37 7.77 -16.50 -11.87
CA PRO A 37 8.57 -15.34 -11.57
C PRO A 37 9.03 -14.64 -12.86
N PRO A 38 9.08 -13.29 -12.88
CA PRO A 38 9.67 -12.57 -14.01
C PRO A 38 11.14 -13.00 -14.18
N PRO A 39 11.69 -12.95 -15.41
CA PRO A 39 13.07 -13.34 -15.66
C PRO A 39 14.01 -12.42 -14.88
N TYR A 40 14.53 -12.90 -13.76
CA TYR A 40 15.62 -12.22 -13.09
C TYR A 40 16.89 -12.39 -13.90
N SER A 41 17.61 -11.30 -14.12
CA SER A 41 19.04 -11.45 -14.33
C SER A 41 19.63 -11.97 -13.01
N THR A 42 20.30 -13.12 -13.07
CA THR A 42 21.04 -13.75 -11.96
C THR A 42 22.13 -12.84 -11.34
N ARG A 43 22.31 -11.63 -11.87
CA ARG A 43 23.21 -10.59 -11.34
C ARG A 43 22.69 -9.89 -10.08
N GLN A 44 21.40 -9.94 -9.76
CA GLN A 44 20.86 -9.21 -8.59
C GLN A 44 20.93 -9.98 -7.27
N LEU A 45 21.13 -11.30 -7.30
CA LEU A 45 21.32 -12.13 -6.11
C LEU A 45 22.77 -12.14 -5.59
N ARG A 46 23.73 -11.61 -6.36
CA ARG A 46 25.16 -11.82 -6.10
C ARG A 46 25.89 -10.75 -5.30
N ASP A 47 25.28 -9.60 -5.02
CA ASP A 47 25.98 -8.54 -4.32
C ASP A 47 25.15 -8.02 -3.14
N ILE A 48 25.00 -8.84 -2.10
CA ILE A 48 25.11 -8.30 -0.75
C ILE A 48 26.59 -7.93 -0.60
N LEU A 49 26.97 -6.77 -1.15
CA LEU A 49 28.28 -6.22 -0.91
C LEU A 49 28.39 -5.95 0.58
N THR A 50 29.16 -6.79 1.28
CA THR A 50 29.76 -6.52 2.59
C THR A 50 30.79 -5.41 2.52
N THR A 51 30.56 -4.39 1.70
CA THR A 51 31.43 -3.22 1.64
C THR A 51 31.07 -2.30 2.78
N ASN A 52 31.85 -2.43 3.85
CA ASN A 52 32.20 -1.37 4.78
C ASN A 52 32.48 -0.09 3.99
N ASN A 53 31.50 0.77 3.82
CA ASN A 53 31.68 2.11 3.26
C ASN A 53 30.90 3.10 4.13
N HIS A 54 31.67 3.74 5.02
CA HIS A 54 31.38 4.88 5.91
C HIS A 54 29.96 5.03 6.49
N GLU A 55 29.93 4.84 7.81
CA GLU A 55 28.83 4.95 8.76
C GLU A 55 27.97 6.21 8.58
N PRO A 56 26.68 6.06 8.21
CA PRO A 56 25.66 7.02 8.58
C PRO A 56 25.27 6.72 10.02
N ASN A 57 25.86 7.40 11.00
CA ASN A 57 25.52 7.34 12.43
C ASN A 57 25.15 5.91 12.90
N ASP A 58 26.15 5.12 13.26
CA ASP A 58 26.13 3.65 13.43
C ASP A 58 24.91 3.10 14.21
N GLU A 59 24.36 3.90 15.12
CA GLU A 59 23.13 3.63 15.87
C GLU A 59 21.86 3.62 15.00
N LEU A 60 21.66 4.59 14.10
CA LEU A 60 20.46 4.68 13.24
C LEU A 60 20.38 3.50 12.26
N ALA A 61 21.53 3.04 11.75
CA ALA A 61 21.62 1.88 10.88
C ALA A 61 21.28 0.57 11.63
N ARG A 62 21.71 0.44 12.89
CA ARG A 62 21.36 -0.69 13.76
C ARG A 62 19.88 -0.71 14.12
N ILE A 63 19.32 0.45 14.50
CA ILE A 63 17.89 0.58 14.82
C ILE A 63 17.06 0.22 13.57
N ARG A 64 17.45 0.71 12.38
CA ARG A 64 16.83 0.36 11.09
C ARG A 64 16.79 -1.14 10.83
N THR A 65 17.94 -1.79 10.94
CA THR A 65 18.07 -3.24 10.71
C THR A 65 17.21 -4.03 11.68
N THR A 66 17.16 -3.60 12.95
CA THR A 66 16.37 -4.26 14.00
C THR A 66 14.86 -4.10 13.77
N VAL A 67 14.40 -2.89 13.46
CA VAL A 67 12.98 -2.61 13.13
C VAL A 67 12.58 -3.41 11.91
N GLN A 68 13.40 -3.38 10.84
CA GLN A 68 13.16 -4.13 9.62
C GLN A 68 13.02 -5.63 9.93
N ALA A 69 13.99 -6.25 10.59
CA ALA A 69 13.94 -7.68 10.93
C ALA A 69 12.70 -8.06 11.75
N ARG A 70 12.35 -7.26 12.78
CA ARG A 70 11.17 -7.52 13.63
C ARG A 70 9.88 -7.52 12.84
N VAL A 71 9.67 -6.49 12.03
CA VAL A 71 8.44 -6.37 11.26
C VAL A 71 8.40 -7.41 10.12
N CYS A 72 9.53 -7.70 9.47
CA CYS A 72 9.62 -8.75 8.46
C CYS A 72 9.24 -10.11 9.00
N ASN A 73 9.79 -10.47 10.16
CA ASN A 73 9.45 -11.71 10.83
C ASN A 73 7.97 -11.72 11.22
N ALA A 74 7.44 -10.59 11.71
CA ALA A 74 6.02 -10.49 12.05
C ALA A 74 5.10 -10.80 10.85
N PHE A 75 5.39 -10.26 9.67
CA PHE A 75 4.62 -10.55 8.44
C PHE A 75 4.93 -11.93 7.84
N ALA A 76 6.16 -12.44 7.98
CA ALA A 76 6.47 -13.81 7.57
C ALA A 76 5.67 -14.84 8.38
N ASP A 77 5.57 -14.62 9.69
CA ASP A 77 4.88 -15.53 10.62
C ASP A 77 3.35 -15.33 10.64
N ASN A 78 2.87 -14.15 10.23
CA ASN A 78 1.47 -13.75 10.39
C ASN A 78 0.92 -13.04 9.15
N GLN A 79 0.80 -13.77 8.03
CA GLN A 79 0.12 -13.26 6.85
C GLN A 79 -1.36 -12.92 7.13
N PRO A 80 -1.92 -11.93 6.41
CA PRO A 80 -3.34 -11.61 6.49
C PRO A 80 -4.23 -12.81 6.17
N ILE A 81 -5.30 -12.96 6.95
CA ILE A 81 -6.28 -14.04 6.78
C ILE A 81 -7.11 -13.87 5.50
N TYR A 82 -7.24 -12.62 5.02
CA TYR A 82 -8.20 -12.23 3.97
C TYR A 82 -7.63 -12.21 2.53
N GLY A 83 -6.49 -12.87 2.31
CA GLY A 83 -6.13 -13.40 0.98
C GLY A 83 -5.37 -12.50 0.03
N ILE A 84 -5.20 -11.19 0.31
CA ILE A 84 -4.17 -10.38 -0.35
C ILE A 84 -2.88 -10.54 0.48
N PRO A 85 -1.81 -11.15 -0.08
CA PRO A 85 -0.58 -11.32 0.67
C PRO A 85 0.06 -9.96 0.92
N VAL A 86 0.64 -9.79 2.11
CA VAL A 86 1.32 -8.55 2.51
C VAL A 86 2.80 -8.82 2.68
N ARG A 87 3.63 -7.96 2.10
CA ARG A 87 5.09 -7.99 2.26
C ARG A 87 5.64 -6.62 2.60
N MET A 88 6.83 -6.67 3.16
CA MET A 88 7.64 -5.52 3.50
C MET A 88 8.53 -5.14 2.31
N ASP A 89 8.58 -3.87 1.92
CA ASP A 89 9.61 -3.41 0.97
C ASP A 89 10.96 -3.32 1.67
N LEU A 90 11.84 -4.30 1.45
CA LEU A 90 13.17 -4.36 2.05
C LEU A 90 14.21 -3.53 1.30
N ASN A 91 13.91 -3.07 0.07
CA ASN A 91 14.90 -2.60 -0.89
C ASN A 91 14.83 -1.10 -1.16
N LEU A 92 14.41 -0.31 -0.16
CA LEU A 92 14.41 1.15 -0.28
C LEU A 92 15.80 1.80 -0.19
N TRP A 93 16.82 1.10 0.35
CA TRP A 93 18.14 1.70 0.64
C TRP A 93 19.35 1.07 -0.03
N GLN A 94 19.23 -0.14 -0.59
CA GLN A 94 20.13 -0.60 -1.63
C GLN A 94 19.33 -0.47 -2.93
N ARG A 95 19.81 0.30 -3.90
CA ARG A 95 19.29 0.23 -5.26
C ARG A 95 19.93 -1.01 -5.92
N PRO A 96 19.33 -2.21 -5.93
CA PRO A 96 19.56 -3.05 -7.08
C PRO A 96 18.88 -2.31 -8.24
N LYS A 97 19.58 -2.16 -9.36
CA LYS A 97 19.02 -1.67 -10.63
C LYS A 97 17.99 -2.68 -11.15
N GLY A 98 16.84 -2.76 -10.49
CA GLY A 98 15.77 -3.70 -10.78
C GLY A 98 14.98 -3.99 -9.51
N ARG A 99 14.03 -3.11 -9.21
CA ARG A 99 12.96 -3.39 -8.26
C ARG A 99 11.92 -4.28 -8.93
N LEU A 100 11.15 -4.97 -8.10
CA LEU A 100 10.01 -5.82 -8.41
C LEU A 100 8.88 -5.03 -9.10
N CYS A 101 9.06 -4.65 -10.36
CA CYS A 101 8.06 -3.92 -11.13
C CYS A 101 6.81 -4.78 -11.31
N LEU A 102 5.61 -4.19 -11.17
CA LEU A 102 4.38 -4.86 -11.58
C LEU A 102 4.53 -5.38 -13.03
N PRO A 103 3.94 -6.53 -13.37
CA PRO A 103 4.09 -7.12 -14.69
C PRO A 103 3.70 -6.11 -15.77
N GLU A 104 4.42 -6.10 -16.90
CA GLU A 104 4.21 -5.11 -17.95
C GLU A 104 2.76 -5.06 -18.44
N ILE A 105 2.10 -6.21 -18.50
CA ILE A 105 0.68 -6.32 -18.83
C ILE A 105 -0.22 -5.50 -17.90
N VAL A 106 0.10 -5.41 -16.61
CA VAL A 106 -0.65 -4.61 -15.61
C VAL A 106 -0.43 -3.11 -15.86
N ARG A 107 0.83 -2.71 -16.08
CA ARG A 107 1.16 -1.32 -16.47
C ARG A 107 0.43 -0.92 -17.75
N ASN A 108 0.51 -1.75 -18.78
CA ASN A 108 -0.15 -1.52 -20.07
C ASN A 108 -1.67 -1.48 -19.90
N ALA A 109 -2.23 -2.28 -18.99
CA ALA A 109 -3.65 -2.24 -18.68
C ALA A 109 -4.07 -0.95 -17.96
N VAL A 110 -3.29 -0.43 -17.00
CA VAL A 110 -3.53 0.90 -16.42
C VAL A 110 -3.53 1.96 -17.52
N ILE A 111 -2.53 1.94 -18.41
CA ILE A 111 -2.41 2.92 -19.50
C ILE A 111 -3.56 2.81 -20.50
N GLY A 112 -3.93 1.59 -20.87
CA GLY A 112 -5.03 1.34 -21.78
C GLY A 112 -6.36 1.79 -21.18
N HIS A 113 -6.63 1.46 -19.93
CA HIS A 113 -7.91 1.76 -19.30
C HIS A 113 -8.06 3.23 -18.90
N PHE A 114 -7.16 3.74 -18.06
CA PHE A 114 -7.35 5.06 -17.44
C PHE A 114 -6.93 6.20 -18.37
N TYR A 115 -5.79 6.07 -19.05
CA TYR A 115 -5.28 7.18 -19.86
C TYR A 115 -5.76 7.16 -21.31
N THR A 116 -5.98 5.98 -21.89
CA THR A 116 -6.40 5.88 -23.30
C THR A 116 -7.92 5.82 -23.45
N GLN A 117 -8.61 4.95 -22.69
CA GLN A 117 -10.06 4.79 -22.80
C GLN A 117 -10.82 5.87 -22.02
N ARG A 118 -10.45 6.13 -20.75
CA ARG A 118 -11.11 7.17 -19.94
C ARG A 118 -10.64 8.59 -20.23
N GLY A 119 -9.54 8.75 -20.97
CA GLY A 119 -9.02 10.06 -21.34
C GLY A 119 -8.47 10.86 -20.16
N MET A 120 -8.04 10.21 -19.07
CA MET A 120 -7.33 10.89 -18.00
C MET A 120 -6.05 11.52 -18.56
N GLU A 121 -5.69 12.69 -18.03
CA GLU A 121 -4.45 13.36 -18.42
C GLU A 121 -3.26 12.43 -18.17
N LYS A 122 -2.53 12.13 -19.25
CA LYS A 122 -1.28 11.38 -19.15
C LYS A 122 -0.25 12.29 -18.48
N PRO A 123 0.53 11.78 -17.51
CA PRO A 123 1.73 12.48 -17.09
C PRO A 123 2.59 12.83 -18.31
N ALA A 124 3.26 13.97 -18.30
CA ALA A 124 4.14 14.39 -19.40
C ALA A 124 5.29 13.37 -19.54
N THR A 125 5.14 12.38 -20.42
CA THR A 125 6.10 11.29 -20.56
C THR A 125 7.27 11.75 -21.44
N ARG A 126 8.51 11.62 -20.97
CA ARG A 126 9.55 11.12 -21.90
C ARG A 126 9.11 9.71 -22.27
N ARG A 127 9.06 9.39 -23.56
CA ARG A 127 8.95 7.99 -24.00
C ARG A 127 10.03 7.22 -23.23
N ILE A 128 9.61 6.28 -22.39
CA ILE A 128 10.50 5.24 -21.89
C ILE A 128 11.12 4.66 -23.18
N PRO A 129 12.45 4.75 -23.38
CA PRO A 129 13.09 4.19 -24.56
C PRO A 129 12.58 2.76 -24.76
N ALA A 130 12.32 2.33 -25.99
CA ALA A 130 11.86 0.97 -26.27
C ALA A 130 12.80 -0.11 -25.70
N GLU A 131 14.03 0.29 -25.34
CA GLU A 131 15.09 -0.51 -24.75
C GLU A 131 15.11 -0.49 -23.20
N GLN A 132 14.35 0.41 -22.55
CA GLN A 132 14.17 0.41 -21.09
C GLN A 132 13.09 -0.61 -20.70
N THR A 133 13.53 -1.81 -20.38
CA THR A 133 12.70 -2.90 -19.83
C THR A 133 12.34 -2.70 -18.35
N GLU A 134 12.85 -1.66 -17.70
CA GLU A 134 12.85 -1.47 -16.24
C GLU A 134 12.21 -0.14 -15.80
N CYS A 135 10.99 0.18 -16.25
CA CYS A 135 10.25 1.28 -15.63
C CYS A 135 9.57 0.79 -14.35
N GLN A 136 9.88 1.41 -13.22
CA GLN A 136 9.33 1.05 -11.91
C GLN A 136 7.87 1.46 -11.88
N PHE A 137 6.91 0.53 -11.99
CA PHE A 137 5.48 0.88 -11.95
C PHE A 137 4.84 0.29 -10.69
N THR A 138 4.25 1.16 -9.87
CA THR A 138 3.50 0.80 -8.66
C THR A 138 2.09 1.36 -8.70
N ILE A 139 1.15 0.71 -8.00
CA ILE A 139 -0.23 1.21 -7.84
C ILE A 139 -0.47 1.43 -6.35
N VAL A 140 -0.85 2.64 -5.97
CA VAL A 140 -1.15 3.01 -4.57
C VAL A 140 -2.67 3.11 -4.42
N PRO A 141 -3.31 2.22 -3.63
CA PRO A 141 -4.75 2.27 -3.41
C PRO A 141 -5.14 3.32 -2.36
N TYR A 142 -6.14 4.12 -2.69
CA TYR A 142 -6.72 5.14 -1.80
C TYR A 142 -8.19 4.83 -1.54
N LEU A 143 -8.50 4.30 -0.34
CA LEU A 143 -9.86 3.91 0.05
C LEU A 143 -10.67 5.03 0.74
N GLY A 144 -9.99 6.09 1.18
CA GLY A 144 -10.61 7.17 1.95
C GLY A 144 -11.13 8.33 1.10
N VAL A 145 -10.79 8.38 -0.19
CA VAL A 145 -11.03 9.52 -1.08
C VAL A 145 -11.59 9.11 -2.44
N ASP A 146 -12.44 9.96 -3.00
CA ASP A 146 -13.10 9.72 -4.31
C ASP A 146 -12.19 10.05 -5.49
N ASN A 147 -11.28 11.01 -5.29
CA ASN A 147 -10.32 11.44 -6.28
C ASN A 147 -8.96 11.60 -5.64
N VAL A 148 -7.93 11.19 -6.37
CA VAL A 148 -6.55 11.44 -6.00
C VAL A 148 -5.91 12.11 -7.20
N GLU A 149 -5.44 13.34 -7.00
CA GLU A 149 -4.58 13.96 -7.99
C GLU A 149 -3.29 13.13 -8.05
N ASN A 150 -3.04 12.51 -9.20
CA ASN A 150 -1.70 12.01 -9.47
C ASN A 150 -0.82 13.25 -9.59
N PRO A 151 0.19 13.41 -8.72
CA PRO A 151 1.02 14.60 -8.79
C PRO A 151 1.59 14.70 -10.20
N PRO A 152 1.66 15.91 -10.80
CA PRO A 152 2.26 16.13 -12.11
C PRO A 152 3.77 15.91 -11.98
N THR A 153 4.17 14.67 -11.78
CA THR A 153 5.54 14.22 -11.72
C THR A 153 5.93 13.80 -13.13
N GLU A 154 7.18 14.10 -13.51
CA GLU A 154 7.73 13.77 -14.83
C GLU A 154 7.92 12.26 -15.05
N SER A 155 7.60 11.42 -14.05
CA SER A 155 7.84 9.98 -14.02
C SER A 155 6.55 9.17 -13.92
N PHE A 156 6.40 8.16 -14.78
CA PHE A 156 5.27 7.19 -14.77
C PHE A 156 5.41 6.13 -13.66
N ASP A 157 6.10 6.45 -12.56
CA ASP A 157 6.58 5.41 -11.66
C ASP A 157 5.54 4.92 -10.64
N HIS A 158 4.43 5.64 -10.53
CA HIS A 158 3.32 5.34 -9.63
C HIS A 158 1.97 5.72 -10.26
N PHE A 159 0.93 5.01 -9.87
CA PHE A 159 -0.45 5.32 -10.18
C PHE A 159 -1.28 5.30 -8.89
N ASN A 160 -1.77 6.45 -8.49
CA ASN A 160 -2.70 6.58 -7.37
C ASN A 160 -4.09 6.19 -7.87
N MET A 161 -4.65 5.14 -7.27
CA MET A 161 -5.95 4.60 -7.64
C MET A 161 -6.98 4.94 -6.56
N SER A 162 -7.99 5.74 -6.90
CA SER A 162 -9.05 6.12 -5.96
C SER A 162 -10.11 5.01 -5.80
N LEU A 163 -10.93 5.10 -4.75
CA LEU A 163 -11.98 4.12 -4.47
C LEU A 163 -12.94 3.90 -5.67
N PRO A 164 -13.51 4.93 -6.30
CA PRO A 164 -14.37 4.74 -7.48
C PRO A 164 -13.66 4.01 -8.63
N GLN A 165 -12.36 4.22 -8.81
CA GLN A 165 -11.57 3.54 -9.85
C GLN A 165 -11.37 2.06 -9.52
N MET A 166 -11.11 1.72 -8.25
CA MET A 166 -11.03 0.34 -7.78
C MET A 166 -12.37 -0.39 -7.95
N GLU A 167 -13.47 0.25 -7.55
CA GLU A 167 -14.82 -0.29 -7.73
C GLU A 167 -15.17 -0.45 -9.21
N GLU A 168 -14.82 0.53 -10.05
CA GLU A 168 -15.03 0.49 -11.49
C GLU A 168 -14.39 -0.76 -12.10
N ILE A 169 -13.12 -1.03 -11.80
CA ILE A 169 -12.42 -2.21 -12.34
C ILE A 169 -12.93 -3.53 -11.73
N GLY A 170 -13.82 -3.47 -10.75
CA GLY A 170 -14.39 -4.64 -10.07
C GLY A 170 -13.41 -5.27 -9.08
N MET A 171 -12.59 -4.43 -8.44
CA MET A 171 -11.65 -4.85 -7.41
C MET A 171 -12.38 -5.27 -6.12
N ASP A 172 -11.85 -6.25 -5.40
CA ASP A 172 -12.36 -6.65 -4.09
C ASP A 172 -11.88 -5.66 -3.00
N VAL A 173 -12.53 -4.48 -2.98
CA VAL A 173 -12.18 -3.37 -2.07
C VAL A 173 -12.46 -3.69 -0.60
N GLU A 174 -13.36 -4.63 -0.32
CA GLU A 174 -13.65 -5.08 1.05
C GLU A 174 -12.47 -5.90 1.59
N ARG A 175 -11.97 -6.89 0.84
CA ARG A 175 -10.78 -7.64 1.23
C ARG A 175 -9.54 -6.77 1.31
N LEU A 176 -9.44 -5.74 0.46
CA LEU A 176 -8.37 -4.76 0.55
C LEU A 176 -8.44 -4.00 1.88
N ALA A 177 -9.62 -3.50 2.25
CA ALA A 177 -9.84 -2.80 3.51
C ALA A 177 -9.50 -3.69 4.73
N GLU A 178 -9.95 -4.95 4.72
CA GLU A 178 -9.61 -5.93 5.76
C GLU A 178 -8.10 -6.17 5.84
N THR A 179 -7.43 -6.32 4.69
CA THR A 179 -5.99 -6.56 4.62
C THR A 179 -5.18 -5.39 5.18
N ILE A 180 -5.58 -4.15 4.86
CA ILE A 180 -4.93 -2.96 5.40
C ILE A 180 -5.15 -2.86 6.92
N GLY A 181 -6.36 -3.14 7.41
CA GLY A 181 -6.64 -3.18 8.85
C GLY A 181 -5.80 -4.22 9.58
N ASP A 182 -5.69 -5.43 9.00
CA ASP A 182 -4.86 -6.51 9.52
C ASP A 182 -3.37 -6.13 9.58
N ALA A 183 -2.85 -5.56 8.49
CA ALA A 183 -1.46 -5.14 8.38
C ALA A 183 -1.12 -4.05 9.40
N LEU A 184 -1.97 -3.02 9.54
CA LEU A 184 -1.77 -1.98 10.55
C LEU A 184 -1.79 -2.56 11.98
N ALA A 185 -2.65 -3.53 12.27
CA ALA A 185 -2.65 -4.20 13.57
C ALA A 185 -1.36 -5.01 13.83
N ILE A 186 -0.74 -5.59 12.79
CA ILE A 186 0.58 -6.24 12.90
C ILE A 186 1.68 -5.22 13.21
N PHE A 187 1.64 -4.04 12.60
CA PHE A 187 2.57 -2.96 12.96
C PHE A 187 2.45 -2.56 14.42
N VAL A 188 1.22 -2.22 14.81
CA VAL A 188 0.96 -1.63 16.11
C VAL A 188 1.08 -2.66 17.21
N PHE A 189 0.29 -3.73 17.15
CA PHE A 189 0.13 -4.66 18.27
C PHE A 189 1.08 -5.85 18.22
N LYS A 190 1.58 -6.26 17.05
CA LYS A 190 2.58 -7.35 17.00
C LYS A 190 4.01 -6.82 17.08
N SER A 191 4.27 -5.70 16.41
CA SER A 191 5.63 -5.17 16.26
C SER A 191 5.92 -4.01 17.22
N GLY A 192 4.89 -3.36 17.78
CA GLY A 192 5.05 -2.27 18.74
C GLY A 192 5.43 -0.93 18.12
N TYR A 193 5.12 -0.71 16.84
CA TYR A 193 5.50 0.50 16.09
C TYR A 193 4.28 1.28 15.58
N ASN A 194 4.44 2.60 15.47
CA ASN A 194 3.50 3.44 14.71
C ASN A 194 3.85 3.37 13.23
N TYR A 195 2.84 3.43 12.36
CA TYR A 195 3.02 3.35 10.91
C TYR A 195 2.60 4.64 10.20
N TYR A 196 3.52 5.27 9.47
CA TYR A 196 3.32 6.51 8.70
C TYR A 196 3.73 6.35 7.23
N GLY A 197 3.78 5.11 6.73
CA GLY A 197 4.15 4.82 5.35
C GLY A 197 2.94 4.60 4.45
N ASP A 198 3.19 4.15 3.22
CA ASP A 198 2.17 3.85 2.22
C ASP A 198 2.07 2.36 1.90
N PHE A 199 0.84 1.91 1.61
CA PHE A 199 0.55 0.62 1.00
C PHE A 199 0.58 0.75 -0.51
N SER A 200 1.24 -0.16 -1.22
CA SER A 200 1.27 -0.17 -2.68
C SER A 200 1.30 -1.58 -3.24
N PHE A 201 0.71 -1.80 -4.42
CA PHE A 201 0.78 -3.08 -5.09
C PHE A 201 2.16 -3.33 -5.68
N SER A 202 2.69 -4.51 -5.39
CA SER A 202 3.95 -5.01 -5.96
C SER A 202 3.92 -6.53 -6.11
N ASN A 203 4.93 -7.09 -6.76
CA ASN A 203 5.08 -8.53 -6.82
C ASN A 203 5.54 -9.10 -5.48
N VAL A 204 4.91 -10.19 -5.07
CA VAL A 204 5.15 -10.91 -3.84
C VAL A 204 5.47 -12.38 -4.17
N PRO A 205 6.65 -12.90 -3.80
CA PRO A 205 6.93 -14.33 -3.92
C PRO A 205 6.11 -15.14 -2.90
N GLU A 206 5.70 -16.34 -3.29
CA GLU A 206 4.95 -17.30 -2.45
C GLU A 206 5.70 -17.61 -1.14
N ALA A 207 7.02 -17.80 -1.20
CA ALA A 207 7.88 -17.97 -0.04
C ALA A 207 9.14 -17.10 -0.16
N ILE A 208 9.59 -16.55 0.98
CA ILE A 208 10.82 -15.74 1.07
C ILE A 208 12.04 -16.58 0.69
N ASP A 209 12.05 -17.85 1.08
CA ASP A 209 13.18 -18.76 0.91
C ASP A 209 13.20 -19.47 -0.47
N GLU A 210 12.11 -19.34 -1.24
CA GLU A 210 11.98 -19.97 -2.57
C GLU A 210 11.49 -18.95 -3.62
N PRO A 211 12.27 -17.88 -3.90
CA PRO A 211 11.86 -16.78 -4.78
C PRO A 211 11.60 -17.21 -6.24
N ASN A 212 11.95 -18.45 -6.61
CA ASN A 212 11.88 -18.97 -7.97
C ASN A 212 10.65 -19.86 -8.23
N ARG A 213 9.76 -20.08 -7.25
CA ARG A 213 8.62 -21.00 -7.43
C ARG A 213 7.40 -20.36 -8.06
N SER A 214 6.81 -19.37 -7.40
CA SER A 214 5.61 -18.71 -7.89
C SER A 214 5.43 -17.35 -7.21
N TRP A 215 4.81 -16.43 -7.94
CA TRP A 215 4.65 -15.04 -7.58
C TRP A 215 3.19 -14.61 -7.69
N THR A 216 2.79 -13.61 -6.92
CA THR A 216 1.48 -12.97 -7.06
C THR A 216 1.65 -11.47 -6.89
N ILE A 217 0.61 -10.68 -7.18
CA ILE A 217 0.58 -9.27 -6.78
C ILE A 217 -0.04 -9.19 -5.40
N GLY A 218 0.69 -8.59 -4.47
CA GLY A 218 0.26 -8.36 -3.11
C GLY A 218 0.44 -6.90 -2.70
N LEU A 219 0.04 -6.61 -1.46
CA LEU A 219 0.30 -5.32 -0.86
C LEU A 219 1.71 -5.27 -0.28
N CYS A 220 2.48 -4.31 -0.73
CA CYS A 220 3.76 -3.95 -0.20
C CYS A 220 3.58 -2.79 0.79
N VAL A 221 4.25 -2.89 1.93
CA VAL A 221 4.30 -1.84 2.94
C VAL A 221 5.65 -1.14 2.83
N SER A 222 5.65 0.18 2.67
CA SER A 222 6.89 0.95 2.50
C SER A 222 7.54 1.28 3.85
N HIS A 223 8.78 0.79 4.04
CA HIS A 223 9.57 1.02 5.24
C HIS A 223 10.59 2.12 5.02
N LEU A 224 10.14 3.38 5.02
CA LEU A 224 11.07 4.43 5.42
C LEU A 224 11.21 4.35 6.95
N PRO A 225 12.43 4.18 7.50
CA PRO A 225 12.67 4.13 8.95
C PRO A 225 12.07 5.33 9.69
N SER A 226 12.13 6.52 9.09
CA SER A 226 11.48 7.73 9.59
C SER A 226 9.96 7.62 9.68
N ALA A 227 9.34 6.78 8.85
CA ALA A 227 7.90 6.54 8.81
C ALA A 227 7.45 5.41 9.76
N VAL A 228 8.35 4.65 10.38
CA VAL A 228 7.98 3.53 11.28
C VAL A 228 8.53 3.71 12.71
N MET A 229 9.53 4.57 12.90
CA MET A 229 10.28 4.65 14.17
C MET A 229 9.71 5.61 15.23
N GLN A 230 8.52 6.17 15.07
CA GLN A 230 8.07 7.17 16.06
C GLN A 230 7.82 6.60 17.46
N ARG A 231 7.70 5.27 17.61
CA ARG A 231 7.55 4.62 18.91
C ARG A 231 8.62 3.57 19.16
N GLN A 232 9.31 3.66 20.30
CA GLN A 232 10.17 2.59 20.76
C GLN A 232 9.31 1.43 21.31
N PRO A 233 9.58 0.18 20.91
CA PRO A 233 8.86 -0.98 21.44
C PRO A 233 8.95 -1.03 22.97
N GLY A 234 7.81 -1.14 23.64
CA GLY A 234 7.73 -1.23 25.11
C GLY A 234 7.56 0.10 25.84
N LEU A 235 7.59 1.25 25.16
CA LEU A 235 7.12 2.51 25.75
C LEU A 235 5.59 2.60 25.66
N PRO A 236 4.89 3.26 26.59
CA PRO A 236 3.45 3.49 26.48
C PRO A 236 3.09 4.27 25.21
N PHE A 237 1.84 4.13 24.76
CA PHE A 237 1.32 4.97 23.68
C PHE A 237 1.22 6.41 24.19
N GLY A 238 1.82 7.36 23.46
CA GLY A 238 1.79 8.76 23.84
C GLY A 238 0.46 9.41 23.49
N ASN A 239 0.07 10.45 24.23
CA ASN A 239 -1.13 11.23 23.91
C ASN A 239 -1.06 11.74 22.46
N GLY A 240 -2.03 11.36 21.63
CA GLY A 240 -2.20 11.83 20.25
C GLY A 240 -1.43 11.03 19.19
N ASP A 241 -0.77 9.93 19.56
CA ASP A 241 -0.14 9.01 18.60
C ASP A 241 -1.17 8.38 17.65
N GLU A 242 -2.34 8.03 18.16
CA GLU A 242 -3.42 7.43 17.38
C GLU A 242 -3.92 8.41 16.31
N GLU A 243 -4.07 9.69 16.68
CA GLU A 243 -4.54 10.74 15.78
C GLU A 243 -3.49 11.07 14.71
N ARG A 244 -2.20 11.13 15.08
CA ARG A 244 -1.11 11.34 14.11
C ARG A 244 -1.04 10.21 13.10
N MET A 245 -1.13 8.97 13.56
CA MET A 245 -1.12 7.79 12.68
C MET A 245 -2.37 7.78 11.79
N ALA A 246 -3.55 8.03 12.38
CA ALA A 246 -4.80 8.15 11.64
C ALA A 246 -4.69 9.20 10.52
N LYS A 247 -4.17 10.38 10.83
CA LYS A 247 -4.00 11.48 9.86
C LYS A 247 -3.05 11.11 8.72
N ALA A 248 -1.95 10.42 9.01
CA ALA A 248 -1.01 9.98 7.97
C ALA A 248 -1.64 8.94 7.02
N MET A 249 -2.54 8.13 7.54
CA MET A 249 -3.18 7.04 6.79
C MET A 249 -4.56 7.41 6.22
N GLU A 250 -5.08 8.59 6.53
CA GLU A 250 -6.48 9.00 6.32
C GLU A 250 -6.99 8.71 4.90
N GLN A 251 -6.14 8.95 3.89
CA GLN A 251 -6.51 8.79 2.49
C GLN A 251 -6.45 7.32 2.01
N GLN A 252 -5.60 6.48 2.63
CA GLN A 252 -5.42 5.08 2.23
C GLN A 252 -6.32 4.10 2.99
N VAL A 253 -6.74 4.44 4.21
CA VAL A 253 -7.75 3.66 4.94
C VAL A 253 -9.16 4.11 4.54
N PRO A 254 -10.17 3.22 4.63
CA PRO A 254 -11.55 3.60 4.32
C PRO A 254 -12.04 4.76 5.17
N SER A 255 -12.87 5.64 4.60
CA SER A 255 -13.57 6.67 5.37
C SER A 255 -14.98 6.20 5.73
N PRO A 256 -15.43 6.33 7.00
CA PRO A 256 -16.81 6.06 7.39
C PRO A 256 -17.82 6.99 6.70
N VAL A 257 -17.39 8.18 6.26
CA VAL A 257 -18.22 9.13 5.49
C VAL A 257 -18.45 8.62 4.07
N ARG A 258 -17.45 7.99 3.46
CA ARG A 258 -17.52 7.47 2.09
C ARG A 258 -18.20 6.11 2.03
N SER A 259 -17.77 5.17 2.88
CA SER A 259 -18.35 3.84 2.95
C SER A 259 -18.29 3.29 4.36
N ILE A 260 -19.43 3.34 5.05
CA ILE A 260 -19.60 2.72 6.36
C ILE A 260 -19.33 1.21 6.34
N HIS A 261 -19.56 0.56 5.20
CA HIS A 261 -19.31 -0.86 5.00
C HIS A 261 -17.81 -1.16 4.98
N LEU A 262 -17.04 -0.45 4.15
CA LEU A 262 -15.59 -0.62 4.10
C LEU A 262 -14.90 -0.21 5.41
N TRP A 263 -15.42 0.83 6.07
CA TRP A 263 -14.98 1.21 7.41
C TRP A 263 -15.17 0.07 8.42
N LYS A 264 -16.34 -0.58 8.43
CA LYS A 264 -16.61 -1.73 9.30
C LYS A 264 -15.70 -2.91 9.00
N ALA A 265 -15.44 -3.21 7.73
CA ALA A 265 -14.53 -4.28 7.32
C ALA A 265 -13.10 -4.02 7.84
N PHE A 266 -12.57 -2.82 7.59
CA PHE A 266 -11.28 -2.38 8.12
C PHE A 266 -11.21 -2.46 9.66
N LYS A 267 -12.18 -1.84 10.36
CA LYS A 267 -12.23 -1.78 11.82
C LYS A 267 -12.30 -3.17 12.44
N THR A 268 -13.11 -4.06 11.85
CA THR A 268 -13.27 -5.44 12.33
C THR A 268 -11.97 -6.22 12.19
N ALA A 269 -11.31 -6.14 11.03
CA ALA A 269 -10.03 -6.81 10.79
C ALA A 269 -8.94 -6.28 11.73
N PHE A 270 -8.83 -4.95 11.87
CA PHE A 270 -7.87 -4.32 12.78
C PHE A 270 -8.05 -4.76 14.23
N ILE A 271 -9.28 -4.69 14.77
CA ILE A 271 -9.56 -5.08 16.17
C ILE A 271 -9.33 -6.58 16.37
N ALA A 272 -9.86 -7.42 15.48
CA ALA A 272 -9.73 -8.87 15.60
C ALA A 272 -8.26 -9.31 15.60
N ARG A 273 -7.45 -8.72 14.70
CA ARG A 273 -6.02 -8.99 14.63
C ARG A 273 -5.27 -8.40 15.83
N GLY A 274 -5.59 -7.17 16.21
CA GLY A 274 -4.98 -6.49 17.34
C GLY A 274 -5.15 -7.26 18.64
N LYS A 275 -6.36 -7.80 18.90
CA LYS A 275 -6.64 -8.63 20.09
C LYS A 275 -5.75 -9.84 20.20
N LYS A 276 -5.38 -10.46 19.07
CA LYS A 276 -4.46 -11.59 19.04
C LYS A 276 -3.06 -11.23 19.54
N TYR A 277 -2.67 -9.95 19.45
CA TYR A 277 -1.30 -9.49 19.72
C TYR A 277 -1.18 -8.46 20.85
N HIS A 278 -2.30 -7.94 21.36
CA HIS A 278 -2.37 -6.85 22.33
C HIS A 278 -1.44 -7.03 23.54
N SER A 279 -1.10 -8.26 23.92
CA SER A 279 -0.06 -8.57 24.93
C SER A 279 1.30 -7.87 24.72
N ALA A 280 1.65 -7.46 23.49
CA ALA A 280 2.92 -6.76 23.23
C ALA A 280 2.82 -5.23 23.41
N VAL A 281 1.62 -4.70 23.62
CA VAL A 281 1.35 -3.27 23.84
C VAL A 281 0.34 -3.13 24.99
N PRO A 282 0.81 -3.13 26.25
CA PRO A 282 -0.07 -3.28 27.42
C PRO A 282 -0.97 -2.07 27.71
N ASP A 283 -0.62 -0.89 27.18
CA ASP A 283 -1.21 0.39 27.62
C ASP A 283 -2.33 0.92 26.71
N ILE A 284 -2.66 0.23 25.61
CA ILE A 284 -3.81 0.58 24.77
C ILE A 284 -4.43 -0.65 24.11
N THR A 285 -5.75 -0.76 24.13
CA THR A 285 -6.48 -1.80 23.41
C THR A 285 -6.73 -1.40 21.94
N PRO A 286 -6.89 -2.38 21.04
CA PRO A 286 -7.28 -2.12 19.65
C PRO A 286 -8.56 -1.27 19.52
N GLU A 287 -9.52 -1.47 20.42
CA GLU A 287 -10.75 -0.67 20.49
C GLU A 287 -10.49 0.79 20.85
N GLU A 288 -9.62 1.05 21.82
CA GLU A 288 -9.29 2.40 22.27
C GLU A 288 -8.54 3.22 21.21
N MET A 289 -7.87 2.56 20.24
CA MET A 289 -7.25 3.25 19.11
C MET A 289 -8.25 3.73 18.05
N MET A 290 -9.38 3.04 17.87
CA MET A 290 -10.34 3.37 16.80
C MET A 290 -10.93 4.78 16.90
N PRO A 291 -11.27 5.31 18.08
CA PRO A 291 -11.65 6.71 18.21
C PRO A 291 -10.63 7.70 17.63
N GLY A 292 -9.33 7.41 17.67
CA GLY A 292 -8.30 8.23 17.04
C GLY A 292 -8.45 8.31 15.52
N PHE A 293 -8.78 7.18 14.88
CA PHE A 293 -9.10 7.14 13.46
C PHE A 293 -10.48 7.70 13.12
N GLU A 294 -11.46 7.62 14.02
CA GLU A 294 -12.79 8.18 13.74
C GLU A 294 -12.78 9.71 13.84
N LYS A 295 -11.96 10.27 14.76
CA LYS A 295 -11.83 11.71 14.97
C LYS A 295 -11.40 12.47 13.72
N ILE A 296 -10.47 11.94 12.92
CA ILE A 296 -10.00 12.63 11.70
C ILE A 296 -11.16 12.92 10.74
N TYR A 297 -12.10 11.99 10.59
CA TYR A 297 -13.26 12.18 9.71
C TYR A 297 -14.34 13.09 10.29
N CYS A 298 -14.43 13.18 11.61
CA CYS A 298 -15.32 14.13 12.29
C CYS A 298 -14.79 15.57 12.21
N SER A 299 -13.47 15.76 12.28
CA SER A 299 -12.82 17.08 12.16
C SER A 299 -12.94 17.67 10.75
N SER A 300 -12.78 16.84 9.72
CA SER A 300 -12.86 17.23 8.30
C SER A 300 -14.28 17.64 7.87
N ALA A 301 -15.33 17.12 8.53
CA ALA A 301 -16.72 17.48 8.24
C ALA A 301 -17.12 18.87 8.78
N SER A 302 -16.39 19.39 9.78
CA SER A 302 -16.64 20.71 10.37
C SER A 302 -16.08 21.87 9.53
N ASP A 303 -15.01 21.65 8.77
CA ASP A 303 -14.36 22.72 7.99
C ASP A 303 -15.05 23.02 6.66
N GLU A 304 -15.81 22.08 6.08
CA GLU A 304 -16.62 22.35 4.88
C GLU A 304 -17.90 23.17 5.18
N GLY A 305 -18.27 23.34 6.46
CA GLY A 305 -19.50 24.00 6.90
C GLY A 305 -19.43 25.53 7.09
N VAL A 306 -18.24 26.14 7.08
CA VAL A 306 -18.06 27.57 7.46
C VAL A 306 -17.88 28.51 6.25
N GLY A 307 -17.65 27.98 5.04
CA GLY A 307 -17.29 28.77 3.86
C GLY A 307 -18.43 29.43 3.05
N LYS A 308 -19.70 29.30 3.41
CA LYS A 308 -20.83 29.86 2.62
C LYS A 308 -21.92 30.52 3.46
N ARG A 309 -21.59 31.41 4.41
CA ARG A 309 -22.53 32.44 4.91
C ARG A 309 -21.78 33.72 5.24
N GLY A 310 -21.55 34.54 4.22
CA GLY A 310 -20.87 35.82 4.39
C GLY A 310 -20.91 36.71 3.15
N ALA A 311 -21.99 36.71 2.39
CA ALA A 311 -22.26 37.76 1.41
C ALA A 311 -23.31 38.71 2.02
N SER A 312 -22.80 39.75 2.67
CA SER A 312 -23.58 40.85 3.23
C SER A 312 -24.36 41.55 2.11
N VAL A 313 -25.67 41.62 2.29
CA VAL A 313 -26.60 42.38 1.46
C VAL A 313 -26.20 43.85 1.50
N LYS A 314 -25.94 44.45 0.33
CA LYS A 314 -25.89 45.90 0.16
C LYS A 314 -27.32 46.43 0.21
N THR A 315 -27.64 47.19 1.24
CA THR A 315 -28.80 48.08 1.24
C THR A 315 -28.42 49.36 0.52
N GLU A 316 -29.02 49.57 -0.65
CA GLU A 316 -29.11 50.90 -1.26
C GLU A 316 -30.11 51.74 -0.47
N VAL A 317 -29.74 52.98 -0.14
CA VAL A 317 -30.68 54.02 0.29
C VAL A 317 -30.41 55.23 -0.59
N ASN A 318 -31.49 55.70 -1.23
CA ASN A 318 -31.60 56.95 -1.99
C ASN A 318 -31.20 58.17 -1.16
#